data_AF-A0A3M1XK14-F1
#
_entry.id   AF-A0A3M1XK14-F1
#
_cell.length_a   1.000
_cell.length_b   1.000
_cell.length_c   1.000
_cell.angle_alpha   90.00
_cell.angle_beta   90.00
_cell.angle_gamma   90.00
#
_symmetry.space_group_name_H-M   'P 1'
#
loop_
_entity.id
_entity.type
_entity.pdbx_description
1 polymer ?
#
loop_
_entity_poly.entity_id
_entity_poly.type
_entity_poly.pdbx_seq_one_letter_code
_entity_poly.pdbx_strand_id
1 'polypeptide(L)'
;MGKFLMTVLLLSVWVFGLKAQRPDLPLEYEQILPRGRIAAITNPHYVPADQAKIDPDSWVMGVVINGQPRAYSLNLLNMHEVVNDQIGDSAFAAVW
;
A
#
# COMPACT_ATOMS: atom_id res chain seq x y z
N MET A 1 -52.11 -27.64 -37.70
CA MET A 1 -52.48 -26.28 -38.11
C MET A 1 -52.76 -25.48 -36.84
N GLY A 2 -52.05 -24.37 -36.59
CA GLY A 2 -52.31 -23.47 -35.44
C GLY A 2 -51.12 -23.27 -34.49
N LYS A 3 -50.33 -22.24 -34.75
CA LYS A 3 -49.25 -21.68 -33.91
C LYS A 3 -49.83 -20.74 -32.84
N PHE A 4 -49.14 -20.57 -31.70
CA PHE A 4 -48.85 -19.32 -30.92
C PHE A 4 -48.51 -19.74 -29.47
N LEU A 5 -47.25 -19.82 -29.02
CA LEU A 5 -46.23 -18.80 -28.74
C LEU A 5 -46.46 -18.02 -27.42
N MET A 6 -45.43 -18.12 -26.55
CA MET A 6 -45.04 -17.20 -25.45
C MET A 6 -45.93 -17.16 -24.20
N THR A 7 -45.39 -17.31 -22.98
CA THR A 7 -44.33 -16.45 -22.44
C THR A 7 -43.52 -17.20 -21.36
N VAL A 8 -42.21 -17.33 -21.58
CA VAL A 8 -41.25 -17.67 -20.51
C VAL A 8 -40.88 -16.36 -19.82
N LEU A 9 -41.19 -16.23 -18.54
CA LEU A 9 -40.78 -15.10 -17.72
C LEU A 9 -39.29 -15.24 -17.39
N LEU A 10 -38.42 -14.69 -18.24
CA LEU A 10 -37.01 -14.51 -17.92
C LEU A 10 -36.89 -13.34 -16.93
N LEU A 11 -36.71 -13.66 -15.65
CA LEU A 11 -36.21 -12.71 -14.66
C LEU A 11 -34.77 -12.37 -15.02
N SER A 12 -34.58 -11.28 -15.78
CA SER A 12 -33.27 -10.64 -15.94
C SER A 12 -32.92 -9.93 -14.64
N VAL A 13 -32.30 -10.65 -13.71
CA VAL A 13 -31.60 -10.03 -12.59
C VAL A 13 -30.42 -9.27 -13.19
N TRP A 14 -30.59 -7.97 -13.39
CA TRP A 14 -29.48 -7.06 -13.57
C TRP A 14 -28.70 -7.07 -12.26
N VAL A 15 -27.67 -7.92 -12.18
CA VAL A 15 -26.62 -7.77 -11.18
C VAL A 15 -25.81 -6.55 -11.60
N PHE A 16 -26.37 -5.36 -11.35
CA PHE A 16 -25.54 -4.20 -11.09
C PHE A 16 -24.60 -4.63 -9.98
N GLY A 17 -23.30 -4.62 -10.25
CA GLY A 17 -22.30 -5.05 -9.30
C GLY A 17 -22.51 -4.31 -7.99
N LEU A 18 -23.13 -4.97 -7.01
CA LEU A 18 -23.07 -4.54 -5.63
C LEU A 18 -21.58 -4.61 -5.29
N LYS A 19 -20.88 -3.48 -5.39
CA LYS A 19 -19.69 -3.28 -4.60
C LYS A 19 -20.21 -3.23 -3.16
N ALA A 20 -20.23 -4.39 -2.52
CA ALA A 20 -20.50 -4.47 -1.10
C ALA A 20 -19.50 -3.54 -0.42
N GLN A 21 -20.03 -2.43 0.10
CA GLN A 21 -19.23 -1.53 0.91
C GLN A 21 -18.73 -2.37 2.07
N ARG A 22 -17.41 -2.42 2.22
CA ARG A 22 -16.80 -3.15 3.30
C ARG A 22 -17.31 -2.52 4.61
N PRO A 23 -18.05 -3.25 5.46
CA PRO A 23 -18.76 -2.67 6.60
C PRO A 23 -17.80 -2.10 7.66
N ASP A 24 -16.51 -2.45 7.57
CA ASP A 24 -15.41 -1.92 8.38
C ASP A 24 -14.88 -0.56 7.90
N LEU A 25 -15.32 -0.05 6.75
CA LEU A 25 -14.76 1.17 6.15
C LEU A 25 -15.74 2.35 6.27
N PRO A 26 -15.24 3.58 6.46
CA PRO A 26 -16.07 4.78 6.46
C PRO A 26 -16.95 4.88 5.21
N LEU A 27 -18.13 5.50 5.34
CA LEU A 27 -19.09 5.62 4.22
C LEU A 27 -18.50 6.34 3.00
N GLU A 28 -17.56 7.27 3.21
CA GLU A 28 -16.89 8.04 2.16
C GLU A 28 -15.54 7.44 1.74
N TYR A 29 -15.23 6.22 2.16
CA TYR A 29 -13.99 5.55 1.79
C TYR A 29 -14.05 5.00 0.37
N GLU A 30 -13.19 5.53 -0.52
CA GLU A 30 -12.95 4.97 -1.84
C GLU A 30 -11.55 4.34 -1.91
N GLN A 31 -11.49 3.02 -2.13
CA GLN A 31 -10.21 2.34 -2.37
C GLN A 31 -9.83 2.44 -3.85
N ILE A 32 -8.92 3.37 -4.17
CA ILE A 32 -8.41 3.54 -5.54
C ILE A 32 -7.35 2.49 -5.93
N LEU A 33 -6.69 1.88 -4.96
CA LEU A 33 -5.63 0.91 -5.18
C LEU A 33 -5.83 -0.34 -4.31
N PRO A 34 -5.75 -1.57 -4.85
CA PRO A 34 -5.76 -2.79 -4.04
C PRO A 34 -4.69 -2.75 -2.94
N ARG A 35 -4.98 -3.40 -1.79
CA ARG A 35 -4.00 -3.49 -0.69
C ARG A 35 -2.74 -4.23 -1.18
N GLY A 36 -1.58 -3.78 -0.70
CA GLY A 36 -0.28 -4.38 -1.03
C GLY A 36 0.28 -4.01 -2.41
N ARG A 37 -0.32 -3.05 -3.12
CA ARG A 37 0.18 -2.58 -4.41
C ARG A 37 1.28 -1.52 -4.32
N ILE A 38 1.49 -0.96 -3.13
CA ILE A 38 2.68 -0.22 -2.76
C ILE A 38 3.36 -1.10 -1.72
N ALA A 39 4.47 -1.72 -2.11
CA ALA A 39 5.10 -2.76 -1.32
C ALA A 39 5.97 -2.13 -0.23
N ALA A 40 5.67 -2.43 1.02
CA ALA A 40 6.52 -2.09 2.14
C ALA A 40 7.91 -2.73 1.98
N ILE A 41 8.95 -2.01 2.40
CA ILE A 41 10.26 -2.62 2.61
C ILE A 41 10.27 -3.23 4.00
N THR A 42 10.35 -4.56 4.07
CA THR A 42 10.33 -5.32 5.33
C THR A 42 11.67 -5.95 5.70
N ASN A 43 12.64 -5.88 4.78
CA ASN A 43 14.02 -6.33 5.01
C ASN A 43 14.98 -5.29 4.43
N PRO A 44 15.14 -4.14 5.11
CA PRO A 44 15.96 -3.05 4.61
C PRO A 44 17.45 -3.43 4.56
N HIS A 45 18.12 -3.06 3.47
CA HIS A 45 19.55 -3.23 3.32
C HIS A 45 20.26 -1.89 3.49
N TYR A 46 21.12 -1.79 4.50
CA TYR A 46 21.87 -0.58 4.81
C TYR A 46 23.26 -0.61 4.21
N VAL A 47 23.72 0.57 3.78
CA VAL A 47 25.10 0.80 3.37
C VAL A 47 25.68 1.96 4.17
N PRO A 48 27.02 2.00 4.35
CA PRO A 48 27.70 3.21 4.82
C PRO A 48 27.35 4.43 3.95
N ALA A 49 27.39 5.63 4.55
CA ALA A 49 26.96 6.86 3.87
C ALA A 49 27.78 7.15 2.59
N ASP A 50 29.07 6.84 2.58
CA ASP A 50 29.98 6.99 1.43
C ASP A 50 29.73 5.97 0.30
N GLN A 51 28.93 4.93 0.57
CA GLN A 51 28.52 3.92 -0.42
C GLN A 51 27.07 4.10 -0.87
N ALA A 52 26.33 5.06 -0.30
CA ALA A 52 24.96 5.34 -0.67
C ALA A 52 24.89 5.88 -2.10
N LYS A 53 24.07 5.25 -2.95
CA LYS A 53 23.84 5.67 -4.34
C LYS A 53 22.71 6.68 -4.43
N ILE A 54 22.87 7.81 -3.74
CA ILE A 54 21.95 8.95 -3.76
C ILE A 54 22.74 10.23 -4.04
N ASP A 55 22.05 11.29 -4.47
CA ASP A 55 22.70 12.60 -4.64
C ASP A 55 23.22 13.10 -3.28
N PRO A 56 24.44 13.65 -3.19
CA PRO A 56 25.00 14.18 -1.94
C PRO A 56 24.12 15.21 -1.22
N ASP A 57 23.32 15.97 -1.97
CA ASP A 57 22.39 16.98 -1.42
C ASP A 57 20.97 16.43 -1.20
N SER A 58 20.79 15.11 -1.35
CA SER A 58 19.50 14.45 -1.11
C SER A 58 19.09 14.53 0.36
N TRP A 59 17.81 14.82 0.58
CA TRP A 59 17.22 14.72 1.89
C TRP A 59 17.06 13.25 2.30
N VAL A 60 17.28 13.00 3.59
CA VAL A 60 17.08 11.70 4.23
C VAL A 60 16.25 11.88 5.50
N MET A 61 15.47 10.86 5.84
CA MET A 61 14.87 10.75 7.16
C MET A 61 15.89 10.12 8.11
N GLY A 62 16.37 10.91 9.07
CA GLY A 62 17.26 10.43 10.13
C GLY A 62 16.48 9.88 11.31
N VAL A 63 16.85 8.70 11.79
CA VAL A 63 16.30 8.07 13.00
C VAL A 63 17.46 7.67 13.90
N VAL A 64 17.36 7.95 15.20
CA VAL A 64 18.34 7.49 16.19
C VAL A 64 17.59 6.82 17.33
N ILE A 65 17.79 5.52 17.49
CA ILE A 65 17.19 4.72 18.56
C ILE A 65 18.33 4.04 19.32
N ASN A 66 18.37 4.19 20.64
CA ASN A 66 19.41 3.61 21.50
C ASN A 66 20.85 3.92 21.02
N GLY A 67 21.08 5.13 20.51
CA GLY A 67 22.37 5.57 19.99
C GLY A 67 22.76 4.99 18.62
N GLN A 68 21.91 4.19 17.99
CA GLN A 68 22.16 3.63 16.66
C GLN A 68 21.44 4.47 15.59
N PRO A 69 22.18 5.18 14.72
CA PRO A 69 21.60 5.99 13.67
C PRO A 69 21.20 5.15 12.45
N ARG A 70 20.11 5.55 11.80
CA ARG A 70 19.68 5.14 10.47
C ARG A 70 19.33 6.37 9.63
N ALA A 71 19.57 6.27 8.33
CA ALA A 71 19.17 7.28 7.36
C ALA A 71 18.41 6.58 6.23
N TYR A 72 17.18 7.02 5.98
CA TYR A 72 16.33 6.50 4.91
C TYR A 72 16.24 7.53 3.79
N SER A 73 16.56 7.13 2.56
CA SER A 73 16.38 7.99 1.39
C SER A 73 14.90 8.36 1.23
N LEU A 74 14.60 9.67 1.14
CA LEU A 74 13.24 10.11 0.89
C LEU A 74 12.74 9.68 -0.49
N ASN A 75 13.62 9.55 -1.49
CA ASN A 75 13.24 9.06 -2.82
C ASN A 75 12.78 7.60 -2.77
N LEU A 76 13.45 6.76 -1.99
CA LEU A 76 13.08 5.37 -1.80
C LEU A 76 11.79 5.25 -0.96
N LEU A 77 11.64 6.08 0.09
CA LEU A 77 10.40 6.17 0.84
C LEU A 77 9.24 6.66 -0.02
N ASN A 78 9.44 7.59 -0.94
CA ASN A 78 8.39 8.03 -1.85
C ASN A 78 7.90 6.93 -2.81
N MET A 79 8.74 5.91 -3.08
CA MET A 79 8.36 4.76 -3.93
C MET A 79 7.67 3.64 -3.15
N HIS A 80 8.03 3.44 -1.89
CA HIS A 80 7.58 2.31 -1.07
C HIS A 80 6.63 2.71 0.07
N GLU A 81 6.51 4.01 0.34
CA GLU A 81 5.75 4.71 1.40
C GLU A 81 6.05 4.29 2.84
N VAL A 82 6.59 3.09 3.05
CA VAL A 82 6.91 2.55 4.37
C VAL A 82 8.11 1.62 4.34
N VAL A 83 8.98 1.79 5.33
CA VAL A 83 10.01 0.83 5.73
C VAL A 83 9.68 0.33 7.13
N ASN A 84 9.41 -0.97 7.26
CA ASN A 84 9.30 -1.63 8.55
C ASN A 84 10.69 -2.06 9.00
N ASP A 85 11.19 -1.47 10.07
CA ASP A 85 12.55 -1.67 10.56
C ASP A 85 12.59 -1.96 12.06
N GLN A 86 13.74 -2.43 12.51
CA GLN A 86 13.99 -2.77 13.90
C GLN A 86 15.42 -2.44 14.31
N ILE A 87 15.57 -1.73 15.42
CA ILE A 87 16.85 -1.48 16.08
C ILE A 87 16.80 -2.10 17.48
N GLY A 88 17.55 -3.18 17.70
CA GLY A 88 17.46 -3.96 18.93
C GLY A 88 16.04 -4.52 19.11
N ASP A 89 15.40 -4.23 20.25
CA ASP A 89 14.01 -4.64 20.54
C ASP A 89 12.96 -3.60 20.10
N SER A 90 13.39 -2.48 19.51
CA SER A 90 12.50 -1.40 19.08
C SER A 90 12.11 -1.58 17.61
N ALA A 91 10.91 -2.13 17.38
CA ALA A 91 10.28 -2.13 16.07
C ALA A 91 9.62 -0.78 15.77
N PHE A 92 9.77 -0.29 14.54
CA PHE A 92 9.17 0.96 14.09
C PHE A 92 8.90 0.93 12.58
N ALA A 93 8.11 1.89 12.12
CA ALA A 93 7.86 2.13 10.71
C ALA A 93 8.29 3.56 10.35
N ALA A 94 9.20 3.69 9.39
CA ALA A 94 9.51 4.98 8.77
C ALA A 94 8.52 5.20 7.61
N VAL A 95 7.76 6.30 7.65
CA VAL A 95 6.69 6.62 6.69
C VAL A 95 6.85 8.03 6.12
N TRP A 96 6.48 8.23 4.86
CA TRP A 96 6.52 9.52 4.16
C TRP A 96 5.19 9.83 3.50
#